data_AF-X6MFZ6-F1
#
_entry.id   AF-X6MFZ6-F1
#
_cell.length_a   1.000
_cell.length_b   1.000
_cell.length_c   1.000
_cell.angle_alpha   90.00
_cell.angle_beta   90.00
_cell.angle_gamma   90.00
#
_symmetry.space_group_name_H-M   'P 1'
#
loop_
_entity.id
_entity.type
_entity.pdbx_description
1 polymer ?
#
loop_
_entity_poly.entity_id
_entity_poly.type
_entity_poly.pdbx_seq_one_letter_code
_entity_poly.pdbx_strand_id
1 'polypeptide(L)'
;MNALFTLTKKKKKKDNTNQNQIEVLTSHILKGLLKDRATRACWIELLEKPDNITSDTIFDKRVEDSFKDWLMKEEQKKSSFPSKVVELLNVSHILDRNRGKRSRELQLDNDVWTSSDVEDIDKHADPKLQLWEKVFSYMKNIPQKTKLDTKNMEKTSEELCRNFEYCLRCRLWFQHKSLMRPDLRSLLTHMCTSLAQDSMLFSIKLCKFLTHHLEHICDLVSPSTELEQPIASIRDVIHEYEQFSKSIGKFNQTQASGYLNSQDLSTSLNTLAEESRTWEYQSFVQVKQHYVQDLQVLTELDSIMDITLRLQQSVAFGDIWSECNAKCKDLELPKTPFAVFKQVFKDSKSMWDNYAE
;
A
#
# COMPACT_ATOMS: atom_id res chain seq x y z
N MET A 1 8.60 -62.90 43.69
CA MET A 1 8.99 -63.79 42.58
C MET A 1 8.20 -63.33 41.36
N ASN A 2 8.91 -62.77 40.38
CA ASN A 2 8.39 -62.09 39.20
C ASN A 2 7.78 -63.06 38.19
N ALA A 3 6.67 -62.68 37.55
CA ALA A 3 6.27 -63.20 36.25
C ALA A 3 6.02 -62.02 35.30
N LEU A 4 7.01 -61.76 34.44
CA LEU A 4 6.84 -61.08 33.15
C LEU A 4 6.17 -62.08 32.18
N PHE A 5 5.27 -61.62 31.30
CA PHE A 5 5.57 -61.36 29.88
C PHE A 5 4.32 -60.89 29.10
N THR A 6 4.46 -59.67 28.56
CA THR A 6 4.01 -59.19 27.24
C THR A 6 2.57 -59.41 26.75
N LEU A 7 1.80 -58.31 26.76
CA LEU A 7 0.80 -58.02 25.73
C LEU A 7 1.37 -56.95 24.78
N THR A 8 1.65 -57.39 23.56
CA THR A 8 2.22 -56.65 22.44
C THR A 8 1.40 -55.41 22.05
N LYS A 9 2.10 -54.27 21.98
CA LYS A 9 1.74 -53.06 21.24
C LYS A 9 1.30 -53.39 19.81
N LYS A 10 -0.01 -53.32 19.53
CA LYS A 10 -0.53 -53.19 18.15
C LYS A 10 -1.81 -52.36 18.17
N LYS A 11 -1.67 -51.03 18.10
CA LYS A 11 -2.61 -50.03 17.53
C LYS A 11 -2.23 -48.64 18.02
N LYS A 12 -1.44 -47.91 17.22
CA LYS A 12 -1.29 -46.42 17.22
C LYS A 12 -0.29 -45.97 16.14
N LYS A 13 -0.36 -46.54 14.92
CA LYS A 13 0.57 -46.20 13.83
C LYS A 13 -0.10 -45.92 12.47
N LYS A 14 -1.40 -46.21 12.31
CA LYS A 14 -2.11 -46.06 11.02
C LYS A 14 -2.59 -44.61 10.79
N ASP A 15 -3.15 -43.95 11.81
CA ASP A 15 -3.71 -42.59 11.66
C ASP A 15 -2.65 -41.50 11.43
N ASN A 16 -1.49 -41.57 12.10
CA ASN A 16 -0.41 -40.59 11.91
C ASN A 16 0.27 -40.67 10.53
N THR A 17 0.21 -41.84 9.87
CA THR A 17 0.86 -42.05 8.57
C THR A 17 0.03 -41.44 7.45
N ASN A 18 -1.29 -41.64 7.49
CA ASN A 18 -2.21 -40.98 6.56
C ASN A 18 -2.15 -39.47 6.74
N GLN A 19 -2.18 -38.97 7.98
CA GLN A 19 -2.05 -37.55 8.26
C GLN A 19 -0.81 -36.95 7.59
N ASN A 20 0.39 -37.44 7.91
CA ASN A 20 1.62 -36.93 7.31
C ASN A 20 1.66 -37.04 5.77
N GLN A 21 1.06 -38.08 5.19
CA GLN A 21 0.98 -38.24 3.74
C GLN A 21 0.07 -37.19 3.09
N ILE A 22 -1.10 -36.94 3.68
CA ILE A 22 -2.06 -35.94 3.25
C ILE A 22 -1.45 -34.53 3.40
N GLU A 23 -0.74 -34.29 4.51
CA GLU A 23 0.04 -33.09 4.75
C GLU A 23 1.11 -32.82 3.68
N VAL A 24 1.91 -33.84 3.36
CA VAL A 24 2.94 -33.74 2.32
C VAL A 24 2.30 -33.58 0.94
N LEU A 25 1.18 -34.23 0.65
CA LEU A 25 0.47 -34.13 -0.63
C LEU A 25 -0.10 -32.73 -0.85
N THR A 26 -0.84 -32.18 0.11
CA THR A 26 -1.36 -30.80 0.01
C THR A 26 -0.23 -29.78 -0.08
N SER A 27 0.87 -30.00 0.64
CA SER A 27 2.08 -29.16 0.52
C SER A 27 2.69 -29.24 -0.90
N HIS A 28 2.62 -30.38 -1.60
CA HIS A 28 3.08 -30.52 -2.99
C HIS A 28 2.08 -29.95 -4.00
N ILE A 29 0.77 -30.11 -3.80
CA ILE A 29 -0.29 -29.49 -4.63
C ILE A 29 -0.19 -27.97 -4.55
N LEU A 30 -0.06 -27.45 -3.32
CA LEU A 30 0.18 -26.03 -3.10
C LEU A 30 1.47 -25.59 -3.79
N LYS A 31 2.59 -26.31 -3.62
CA LYS A 31 3.82 -25.99 -4.38
C LYS A 31 3.60 -26.02 -5.90
N GLY A 32 2.81 -26.96 -6.43
CA GLY A 32 2.52 -27.08 -7.85
C GLY A 32 1.67 -25.91 -8.37
N LEU A 33 0.60 -25.55 -7.66
CA LEU A 33 -0.24 -24.37 -7.93
C LEU A 33 0.57 -23.06 -7.96
N LEU A 34 1.64 -22.99 -7.17
CA LEU A 34 2.38 -21.76 -6.88
C LEU A 34 3.71 -21.62 -7.63
N LYS A 35 4.35 -22.72 -8.04
CA LYS A 35 5.72 -22.70 -8.57
C LYS A 35 5.79 -22.41 -10.07
N ASP A 36 4.79 -22.78 -10.85
CA ASP A 36 4.85 -22.63 -12.31
C ASP A 36 3.49 -22.25 -12.91
N ARG A 37 3.46 -21.07 -13.54
CA ARG A 37 2.31 -20.51 -14.27
C ARG A 37 1.79 -21.46 -15.35
N ALA A 38 2.65 -22.25 -15.99
CA ALA A 38 2.27 -23.22 -17.00
C ALA A 38 1.59 -24.48 -16.43
N THR A 39 1.73 -24.72 -15.12
CA THR A 39 1.11 -25.86 -14.42
C THR A 39 -0.11 -25.47 -13.59
N ARG A 40 -0.26 -24.19 -13.22
CA ARG A 40 -1.38 -23.68 -12.40
C ARG A 40 -2.75 -23.97 -13.01
N ALA A 41 -2.92 -23.76 -14.32
CA ALA A 41 -4.15 -24.09 -15.04
C ALA A 41 -4.50 -25.59 -14.94
N CYS A 42 -3.48 -26.46 -15.05
CA CYS A 42 -3.66 -27.91 -14.90
C CYS A 42 -4.09 -28.29 -13.47
N TRP A 43 -3.59 -27.62 -12.44
CA TRP A 43 -4.03 -27.89 -11.06
C TRP A 43 -5.45 -27.41 -10.80
N ILE A 44 -5.86 -26.29 -11.38
CA ILE A 44 -7.25 -25.78 -11.27
C ILE A 44 -8.21 -26.75 -11.98
N GLU A 45 -7.86 -27.27 -13.16
CA GLU A 45 -8.63 -28.27 -13.90
C GLU A 45 -8.75 -29.61 -13.15
N LEU A 46 -7.67 -30.06 -12.49
CA LEU A 46 -7.66 -31.25 -11.63
C LEU A 46 -8.66 -31.13 -10.46
N LEU A 47 -8.83 -29.92 -9.92
CA LEU A 47 -9.74 -29.63 -8.81
C LEU A 47 -11.19 -29.45 -9.25
N GLU A 48 -11.42 -29.06 -10.52
CA GLU A 48 -12.76 -28.86 -11.10
C GLU A 48 -13.48 -30.19 -11.37
N LYS A 49 -12.76 -31.21 -11.84
CA LYS A 49 -13.34 -32.49 -12.30
C LYS A 49 -12.60 -33.69 -11.71
N PRO A 50 -12.75 -33.94 -10.39
CA PRO A 50 -12.09 -35.06 -9.72
C PRO A 50 -12.37 -36.43 -10.37
N ASP A 51 -13.58 -36.58 -10.95
CA ASP A 51 -14.07 -37.83 -11.55
C ASP A 51 -13.89 -37.89 -13.08
N ASN A 52 -13.53 -36.76 -13.71
CA ASN A 52 -13.42 -36.59 -15.17
C ASN A 52 -12.03 -36.07 -15.51
N ILE A 53 -11.02 -36.76 -14.99
CA ILE A 53 -9.63 -36.59 -15.39
C ILE A 53 -9.62 -36.75 -16.90
N THR A 54 -9.33 -35.65 -17.60
CA THR A 54 -9.13 -35.68 -19.03
C THR A 54 -8.10 -36.77 -19.32
N SER A 55 -8.40 -37.65 -20.28
CA SER A 55 -7.47 -38.65 -20.82
C SER A 55 -6.24 -38.04 -21.50
N ASP A 56 -5.93 -36.78 -21.17
CA ASP A 56 -4.82 -36.02 -21.69
C ASP A 56 -3.54 -36.53 -21.04
N THR A 57 -2.83 -37.36 -21.80
CA THR A 57 -1.54 -37.94 -21.40
C THR A 57 -0.48 -36.91 -21.01
N ILE A 58 -0.59 -35.66 -21.46
CA ILE A 58 0.35 -34.58 -21.11
C ILE A 58 0.04 -34.07 -19.68
N PHE A 59 -1.24 -33.98 -19.35
CA PHE A 59 -1.73 -33.59 -18.04
C PHE A 59 -1.33 -34.61 -16.96
N ASP A 60 -1.67 -35.88 -17.18
CA ASP A 60 -1.32 -36.98 -16.26
C ASP A 60 0.18 -37.02 -15.99
N LYS A 61 1.00 -36.87 -17.04
CA LYS A 61 2.45 -36.88 -16.93
C LYS A 61 3.00 -35.69 -16.13
N ARG A 62 2.43 -34.49 -16.29
CA ARG A 62 2.85 -33.29 -15.53
C ARG A 62 2.50 -33.42 -14.05
N VAL A 63 1.34 -33.97 -13.74
CA VAL A 63 0.91 -34.21 -12.36
C VAL A 63 1.77 -35.32 -11.75
N GLU A 64 2.00 -36.44 -12.46
CA GLU A 64 2.87 -37.53 -12.01
C GLU A 64 4.31 -37.07 -11.77
N ASP A 65 4.90 -36.30 -12.70
CA ASP A 65 6.25 -35.72 -12.54
C ASP A 65 6.34 -34.78 -11.33
N SER A 66 5.26 -34.06 -10.99
CA SER A 66 5.20 -33.16 -9.84
C SER A 66 5.14 -33.88 -8.48
N PHE A 67 4.67 -35.14 -8.46
CA PHE A 67 4.59 -35.97 -7.24
C PHE A 67 5.54 -37.17 -7.24
N LYS A 68 6.40 -37.27 -8.25
CA LYS A 68 7.33 -38.39 -8.47
C LYS A 68 8.21 -38.69 -7.25
N ASP A 69 8.65 -37.65 -6.54
CA ASP A 69 9.45 -37.77 -5.34
C ASP A 69 8.65 -38.22 -4.11
N TRP A 70 7.34 -37.94 -4.09
CA TRP A 70 6.42 -38.36 -3.02
C TRP A 70 5.97 -39.82 -3.18
N LEU A 71 5.86 -40.29 -4.42
CA LEU A 71 5.29 -41.57 -4.81
C LEU A 71 6.16 -42.81 -4.53
N MET A 72 7.24 -42.73 -3.76
CA MET A 72 8.27 -43.80 -3.62
C MET A 72 7.72 -45.25 -3.67
N LYS A 73 7.87 -45.82 -4.88
CA LYS A 73 8.12 -47.20 -5.33
C LYS A 73 7.13 -48.37 -5.20
N GLU A 74 5.98 -48.31 -4.52
CA GLU A 74 5.11 -49.51 -4.47
C GLU A 74 3.63 -49.36 -4.86
N GLU A 75 3.11 -48.16 -5.09
CA GLU A 75 1.66 -47.96 -5.30
C GLU A 75 1.23 -47.56 -6.72
N GLN A 76 2.10 -47.67 -7.72
CA GLN A 76 1.81 -47.34 -9.12
C GLN A 76 0.75 -48.23 -9.81
N LYS A 77 0.09 -49.18 -9.13
CA LYS A 77 -0.65 -50.27 -9.82
C LYS A 77 -2.14 -50.46 -9.54
N LYS A 78 -2.85 -49.68 -8.73
CA LYS A 78 -4.28 -50.02 -8.44
C LYS A 78 -5.34 -48.91 -8.35
N SER A 79 -5.04 -47.64 -8.59
CA SER A 79 -6.07 -46.62 -8.83
C SER A 79 -5.53 -45.53 -9.75
N SER A 80 -6.41 -44.88 -10.54
CA SER A 80 -5.97 -43.72 -11.31
C SER A 80 -5.41 -42.68 -10.34
N PHE A 81 -4.18 -42.23 -10.62
CA PHE A 81 -3.42 -41.29 -9.80
C PHE A 81 -4.29 -40.14 -9.25
N PRO A 82 -5.21 -39.54 -10.02
CA PRO A 82 -6.00 -38.42 -9.52
C PRO A 82 -7.14 -38.84 -8.59
N SER A 83 -7.69 -40.06 -8.70
CA SER A 83 -8.68 -40.56 -7.73
C SER A 83 -8.08 -40.68 -6.33
N LYS A 84 -6.81 -41.06 -6.22
CA LYS A 84 -6.08 -41.15 -4.94
C LYS A 84 -5.72 -39.78 -4.38
N VAL A 85 -5.40 -38.81 -5.24
CA VAL A 85 -5.18 -37.41 -4.86
C VAL A 85 -6.47 -36.78 -4.34
N VAL A 86 -7.60 -36.99 -5.01
CA VAL A 86 -8.94 -36.53 -4.60
C VAL A 86 -9.39 -37.19 -3.29
N GLU A 87 -9.20 -38.51 -3.14
CA GLU A 87 -9.49 -39.24 -1.91
C GLU A 87 -8.71 -38.66 -0.72
N LEU A 88 -7.43 -38.34 -0.91
CA LEU A 88 -6.59 -37.74 0.13
C LEU A 88 -6.96 -36.27 0.41
N LEU A 89 -7.37 -35.51 -0.60
CA LEU A 89 -7.86 -34.13 -0.44
C LEU A 89 -9.16 -34.03 0.37
N ASN A 90 -9.97 -35.09 0.38
CA ASN A 90 -11.22 -35.18 1.14
C ASN A 90 -11.03 -35.62 2.61
N VAL A 91 -9.81 -35.93 3.04
CA VAL A 91 -9.52 -36.32 4.44
C VAL A 91 -9.15 -35.10 5.28
N SER A 92 -9.93 -34.88 6.35
CA SER A 92 -10.17 -33.59 7.00
C SER A 92 -9.13 -33.03 7.95
N HIS A 93 -7.85 -33.34 7.80
CA HIS A 93 -6.83 -32.86 8.75
C HIS A 93 -5.52 -32.59 8.02
N ILE A 94 -5.09 -31.33 7.86
CA ILE A 94 -3.77 -30.99 7.27
C ILE A 94 -3.20 -29.64 7.73
N LEU A 95 -2.00 -29.72 8.33
CA LEU A 95 -0.86 -28.77 8.46
C LEU A 95 -1.01 -27.35 9.02
N ASP A 96 -0.15 -27.11 10.02
CA ASP A 96 0.19 -25.80 10.61
C ASP A 96 1.71 -25.48 10.52
N ARG A 97 2.54 -26.32 9.88
CA ARG A 97 4.01 -26.34 10.11
C ARG A 97 4.92 -25.57 9.14
N ASN A 98 4.45 -24.98 8.04
CA ASN A 98 5.34 -24.38 7.01
C ASN A 98 5.08 -22.89 6.69
N ARG A 99 4.42 -22.13 7.58
CA ARG A 99 4.03 -20.71 7.37
C ARG A 99 5.18 -19.75 7.02
N GLY A 100 6.43 -20.04 7.38
CA GLY A 100 7.51 -19.02 7.37
C GLY A 100 8.20 -18.73 6.03
N LYS A 101 8.33 -19.72 5.12
CA LYS A 101 9.13 -19.56 3.88
C LYS A 101 8.32 -19.45 2.59
N ARG A 102 7.07 -19.92 2.56
CA ARG A 102 6.18 -19.88 1.38
C ARG A 102 5.15 -18.75 1.41
N SER A 103 5.15 -17.96 2.47
CA SER A 103 4.19 -16.87 2.71
C SER A 103 4.35 -15.67 1.77
N ARG A 104 5.43 -15.59 0.97
CA ARG A 104 5.63 -14.54 -0.04
C ARG A 104 5.07 -14.93 -1.41
N GLU A 105 5.12 -16.20 -1.77
CA GLU A 105 4.63 -16.74 -3.06
C GLU A 105 3.09 -16.87 -3.10
N LEU A 106 2.42 -16.70 -1.96
CA LEU A 106 0.98 -16.87 -1.77
C LEU A 106 0.24 -15.57 -1.43
N GLN A 107 0.96 -14.45 -1.38
CA GLN A 107 0.34 -13.17 -1.02
C GLN A 107 -0.68 -12.76 -2.08
N LEU A 108 -1.70 -12.01 -1.68
CA LEU A 108 -2.69 -11.42 -2.59
C LEU A 108 -2.10 -10.35 -3.55
N ASP A 109 -0.78 -10.25 -3.63
CA ASP A 109 -0.06 -9.26 -4.42
C ASP A 109 -0.22 -9.56 -5.92
N ASN A 110 -0.61 -8.55 -6.70
CA ASN A 110 -0.78 -8.67 -8.15
C ASN A 110 0.55 -8.92 -8.87
N ASP A 111 1.71 -8.70 -8.24
CA ASP A 111 3.00 -9.14 -8.78
C ASP A 111 3.10 -10.68 -8.87
N VAL A 112 2.23 -11.39 -8.14
CA VAL A 112 2.16 -12.87 -8.10
C VAL A 112 1.03 -13.42 -8.97
N TRP A 113 -0.07 -12.68 -9.13
CA TRP A 113 -1.31 -13.14 -9.77
C TRP A 113 -1.70 -12.28 -10.96
N THR A 114 -2.13 -12.92 -12.06
CA THR A 114 -2.71 -12.21 -13.21
C THR A 114 -4.23 -12.24 -13.15
N SER A 115 -4.92 -11.37 -13.92
CA SER A 115 -6.39 -11.35 -13.95
C SER A 115 -6.96 -12.72 -14.31
N SER A 116 -6.37 -13.42 -15.30
CA SER A 116 -6.78 -14.77 -15.69
C SER A 116 -6.67 -15.77 -14.54
N ASP A 117 -5.59 -15.69 -13.72
CA ASP A 117 -5.43 -16.59 -12.58
C ASP A 117 -6.54 -16.36 -11.53
N VAL A 118 -6.90 -15.09 -11.28
CA VAL A 118 -7.95 -14.74 -10.32
C VAL A 118 -9.34 -15.12 -10.87
N GLU A 119 -9.59 -14.94 -12.17
CA GLU A 119 -10.83 -15.38 -12.84
C GLU A 119 -11.01 -16.88 -12.77
N ASP A 120 -9.94 -17.65 -13.02
CA ASP A 120 -9.97 -19.11 -12.91
C ASP A 120 -10.26 -19.55 -11.47
N ILE A 121 -9.63 -18.91 -10.48
CA ILE A 121 -9.93 -19.15 -9.06
C ILE A 121 -11.40 -18.82 -8.76
N ASP A 122 -11.92 -17.69 -9.21
CA ASP A 122 -13.31 -17.30 -8.97
C ASP A 122 -14.33 -18.25 -9.58
N LYS A 123 -14.02 -18.79 -10.77
CA LYS A 123 -14.88 -19.72 -11.48
C LYS A 123 -14.89 -21.12 -10.87
N HIS A 124 -13.75 -21.55 -10.32
CA HIS A 124 -13.51 -22.95 -9.96
C HIS A 124 -13.34 -23.19 -8.45
N ALA A 125 -13.12 -22.15 -7.65
CA ALA A 125 -13.00 -22.28 -6.21
C ALA A 125 -14.37 -22.44 -5.55
N ASP A 126 -14.65 -23.64 -5.05
CA ASP A 126 -15.76 -23.86 -4.12
C ASP A 126 -15.25 -23.73 -2.67
N PRO A 127 -15.66 -22.70 -1.92
CA PRO A 127 -15.27 -22.51 -0.52
C PRO A 127 -15.75 -23.65 0.40
N LYS A 128 -16.70 -24.48 -0.04
CA LYS A 128 -17.15 -25.67 0.70
C LYS A 128 -16.14 -26.81 0.63
N LEU A 129 -15.20 -26.77 -0.31
CA LEU A 129 -14.11 -27.73 -0.40
C LEU A 129 -12.97 -27.31 0.53
N GLN A 130 -12.61 -28.21 1.45
CA GLN A 130 -11.61 -27.98 2.50
C GLN A 130 -10.21 -27.59 1.96
N LEU A 131 -9.88 -27.99 0.72
CA LEU A 131 -8.63 -27.59 0.10
C LEU A 131 -8.62 -26.10 -0.24
N TRP A 132 -9.71 -25.58 -0.82
CA TRP A 132 -9.82 -24.15 -1.15
C TRP A 132 -9.85 -23.29 0.12
N GLU A 133 -10.57 -23.72 1.16
CA GLU A 133 -10.53 -23.08 2.47
C GLU A 133 -9.09 -22.96 3.00
N LYS A 134 -8.31 -24.04 2.89
CA LYS A 134 -6.89 -24.04 3.29
C LYS A 134 -6.04 -23.14 2.38
N VAL A 135 -6.17 -23.23 1.05
CA VAL A 135 -5.46 -22.36 0.09
C VAL A 135 -5.70 -20.90 0.44
N PHE A 136 -6.97 -20.51 0.62
CA PHE A 136 -7.34 -19.16 1.02
C PHE A 136 -6.79 -18.80 2.39
N SER A 137 -6.79 -19.69 3.37
CA SER A 137 -6.17 -19.42 4.68
C SER A 137 -4.67 -19.14 4.59
N TYR A 138 -3.97 -19.72 3.61
CA TYR A 138 -2.56 -19.47 3.35
C TYR A 138 -2.32 -18.19 2.55
N MET A 139 -3.26 -17.85 1.65
CA MET A 139 -3.22 -16.60 0.88
C MET A 139 -3.66 -15.39 1.69
N LYS A 140 -4.45 -15.58 2.75
CA LYS A 140 -5.02 -14.52 3.60
C LYS A 140 -3.93 -13.89 4.48
N ASN A 141 -3.07 -13.09 3.86
CA ASN A 141 -2.06 -12.26 4.51
C ASN A 141 -2.53 -10.80 4.69
N ILE A 142 -3.85 -10.59 4.71
CA ILE A 142 -4.48 -9.27 4.89
C ILE A 142 -4.07 -8.71 6.26
N PRO A 143 -3.53 -7.47 6.31
CA PRO A 143 -3.21 -6.80 7.56
C PRO A 143 -4.39 -6.78 8.53
N GLN A 144 -4.09 -6.97 9.82
CA GLN A 144 -5.12 -6.84 10.84
C GLN A 144 -5.58 -5.39 10.96
N LYS A 145 -6.88 -5.20 11.20
CA LYS A 145 -7.42 -3.89 11.54
C LYS A 145 -6.97 -3.53 12.94
N THR A 146 -6.00 -2.64 13.04
CA THR A 146 -5.56 -2.08 14.31
C THR A 146 -6.39 -0.86 14.66
N LYS A 147 -6.46 -0.56 15.96
CA LYS A 147 -6.98 0.72 16.43
C LYS A 147 -5.94 1.79 16.09
N LEU A 148 -6.35 2.77 15.29
CA LEU A 148 -5.52 3.92 14.95
C LEU A 148 -5.41 4.84 16.17
N ASP A 149 -4.21 5.33 16.44
CA ASP A 149 -3.91 6.15 17.62
C ASP A 149 -3.19 7.44 17.20
N THR A 150 -3.84 8.58 17.45
CA THR A 150 -3.28 9.90 17.17
C THR A 150 -2.10 10.24 18.08
N LYS A 151 -1.94 9.57 19.22
CA LYS A 151 -0.78 9.76 20.12
C LYS A 151 0.51 9.15 19.58
N ASN A 152 0.41 8.12 18.73
CA ASN A 152 1.56 7.48 18.09
C ASN A 152 1.48 7.65 16.58
N MET A 153 1.57 8.91 16.14
CA MET A 153 1.32 9.30 14.76
C MET A 153 2.31 8.67 13.77
N GLU A 154 3.57 8.46 14.16
CA GLU A 154 4.55 7.79 13.31
C GLU A 154 4.10 6.38 12.95
N LYS A 155 3.85 5.54 13.96
CA LYS A 155 3.40 4.17 13.75
C LYS A 155 2.05 4.12 13.02
N THR A 156 1.10 4.97 13.41
CA THR A 156 -0.23 5.03 12.81
C THR A 156 -0.15 5.42 11.33
N SER A 157 0.68 6.42 11.00
CA SER A 157 0.91 6.88 9.62
C SER A 157 1.54 5.79 8.76
N GLU A 158 2.59 5.14 9.26
CA GLU A 158 3.25 4.04 8.54
C GLU A 158 2.30 2.87 8.29
N GLU A 159 1.50 2.53 9.30
CA GLU A 159 0.51 1.46 9.18
C GLU A 159 -0.57 1.79 8.15
N LEU A 160 -1.09 3.02 8.15
CA LEU A 160 -2.06 3.48 7.15
C LEU A 160 -1.47 3.44 5.74
N CYS A 161 -0.28 4.02 5.52
CA CYS A 161 0.39 4.01 4.22
C CYS A 161 0.61 2.58 3.72
N ARG A 162 1.15 1.71 4.57
CA ARG A 162 1.40 0.30 4.24
C ARG A 162 0.12 -0.47 3.91
N ASN A 163 -0.97 -0.21 4.64
CA ASN A 163 -2.23 -0.91 4.43
C ASN A 163 -2.95 -0.41 3.16
N PHE A 164 -2.90 0.89 2.84
CA PHE A 164 -3.38 1.40 1.56
C PHE A 164 -2.57 0.84 0.38
N GLU A 165 -1.23 0.85 0.50
CA GLU A 165 -0.34 0.26 -0.50
C GLU A 165 -0.61 -1.24 -0.68
N TYR A 166 -0.87 -1.96 0.41
CA TYR A 166 -1.29 -3.36 0.35
C TYR A 166 -2.59 -3.54 -0.44
N CYS A 167 -3.62 -2.72 -0.17
CA CYS A 167 -4.87 -2.76 -0.94
C CYS A 167 -4.65 -2.50 -2.43
N LEU A 168 -3.81 -1.53 -2.79
CA LEU A 168 -3.45 -1.24 -4.17
C LEU A 168 -2.75 -2.42 -4.85
N ARG A 169 -1.79 -3.05 -4.16
CA ARG A 169 -1.13 -4.27 -4.64
C ARG A 169 -2.09 -5.45 -4.77
N CYS A 170 -3.22 -5.46 -4.06
CA CYS A 170 -4.26 -6.49 -4.17
C CYS A 170 -5.37 -6.11 -5.17
N ARG A 171 -5.20 -5.09 -6.03
CA ARG A 171 -6.25 -4.54 -6.91
C ARG A 171 -7.04 -5.58 -7.69
N LEU A 172 -6.42 -6.64 -8.22
CA LEU A 172 -7.14 -7.65 -9.02
C LEU A 172 -8.23 -8.33 -8.18
N TRP A 173 -7.94 -8.60 -6.92
CA TRP A 173 -8.87 -9.24 -5.98
C TRP A 173 -10.08 -8.36 -5.62
N PHE A 174 -10.01 -7.04 -5.83
CA PHE A 174 -11.17 -6.13 -5.67
C PHE A 174 -12.13 -6.18 -6.86
N GLN A 175 -11.61 -6.42 -8.06
CA GLN A 175 -12.37 -6.40 -9.32
C GLN A 175 -13.23 -7.66 -9.50
N HIS A 176 -12.68 -8.78 -9.04
CA HIS A 176 -13.28 -10.11 -9.17
C HIS A 176 -14.32 -10.39 -8.05
N LYS A 177 -15.15 -11.42 -8.20
CA LYS A 177 -16.10 -11.91 -7.18
C LYS A 177 -15.40 -12.84 -6.17
N SER A 178 -14.15 -12.55 -5.88
CA SER A 178 -13.29 -13.38 -5.07
C SER A 178 -13.74 -13.45 -3.61
N LEU A 179 -13.49 -14.61 -2.99
CA LEU A 179 -13.67 -14.84 -1.56
C LEU A 179 -12.78 -13.94 -0.68
N MET A 180 -11.72 -13.36 -1.24
CA MET A 180 -10.85 -12.41 -0.55
C MET A 180 -11.40 -10.98 -0.53
N ARG A 181 -12.29 -10.65 -1.47
CA ARG A 181 -12.85 -9.31 -1.63
C ARG A 181 -13.55 -8.78 -0.38
N PRO A 182 -14.37 -9.56 0.36
CA PRO A 182 -15.01 -9.07 1.57
C PRO A 182 -14.01 -8.60 2.62
N ASP A 183 -12.95 -9.38 2.88
CA ASP A 183 -11.93 -9.03 3.88
C ASP A 183 -11.11 -7.80 3.45
N LEU A 184 -10.70 -7.74 2.18
CA LEU A 184 -9.99 -6.59 1.60
C LEU A 184 -10.83 -5.31 1.64
N ARG A 185 -12.11 -5.41 1.27
CA ARG A 185 -13.07 -4.30 1.40
C ARG A 185 -13.23 -3.91 2.86
N SER A 186 -13.32 -4.87 3.77
CA SER A 186 -13.43 -4.61 5.20
C SER A 186 -12.25 -3.80 5.73
N LEU A 187 -11.02 -4.11 5.28
CA LEU A 187 -9.81 -3.36 5.62
C LEU A 187 -9.85 -1.94 5.03
N LEU A 188 -10.16 -1.81 3.74
CA LEU A 188 -10.23 -0.52 3.07
C LEU A 188 -11.30 0.39 3.70
N THR A 189 -12.50 -0.15 3.95
CA THR A 189 -13.58 0.55 4.63
C THR A 189 -13.17 1.02 6.01
N HIS A 190 -12.50 0.17 6.79
CA HIS A 190 -12.00 0.56 8.11
C HIS A 190 -11.06 1.77 8.03
N MET A 191 -10.11 1.78 7.10
CA MET A 191 -9.17 2.89 6.95
C MET A 191 -9.86 4.18 6.48
N CYS A 192 -10.68 4.10 5.42
CA CYS A 192 -11.35 5.27 4.87
C CYS A 192 -12.32 5.90 5.88
N THR A 193 -13.14 5.08 6.54
CA THR A 193 -14.09 5.57 7.55
C THR A 193 -13.38 6.14 8.77
N SER A 194 -12.27 5.53 9.22
CA SER A 194 -11.51 6.08 10.35
C SER A 194 -10.90 7.44 10.01
N LEU A 195 -10.34 7.60 8.82
CA LEU A 195 -9.81 8.88 8.36
C LEU A 195 -10.91 9.94 8.24
N ALA A 196 -12.06 9.58 7.68
CA ALA A 196 -13.19 10.51 7.55
C ALA A 196 -13.76 10.94 8.90
N GLN A 197 -13.66 10.10 9.94
CA GLN A 197 -14.15 10.40 11.29
C GLN A 197 -13.19 11.22 12.14
N ASP A 198 -11.88 11.03 11.95
CA ASP A 198 -10.85 11.72 12.74
C ASP A 198 -9.78 12.34 11.83
N SER A 199 -9.96 13.63 11.56
CA SER A 199 -9.03 14.41 10.73
C SER A 199 -7.63 14.54 11.36
N MET A 200 -7.47 14.26 12.65
CA MET A 200 -6.16 14.30 13.30
C MET A 200 -5.25 13.16 12.83
N LEU A 201 -5.81 12.07 12.30
CA LEU A 201 -5.06 10.94 11.75
C LEU A 201 -4.30 11.26 10.46
N PHE A 202 -4.61 12.38 9.81
CA PHE A 202 -3.89 12.83 8.63
C PHE A 202 -2.52 13.39 9.01
N SER A 203 -1.52 12.53 9.07
CA SER A 203 -0.13 12.99 9.08
C SER A 203 0.27 13.59 7.72
N ILE A 204 1.27 14.49 7.70
CA ILE A 204 1.78 15.05 6.43
C ILE A 204 2.30 13.94 5.49
N LYS A 205 2.98 12.91 6.01
CA LYS A 205 3.43 11.75 5.23
C LYS A 205 2.27 11.02 4.57
N LEU A 206 1.19 10.80 5.31
CA LEU A 206 -0.02 10.16 4.77
C LEU A 206 -0.68 11.06 3.71
N CYS A 207 -0.77 12.36 3.94
CA CYS A 207 -1.30 13.29 2.93
C CYS A 207 -0.47 13.24 1.64
N LYS A 208 0.87 13.27 1.74
CA LYS A 208 1.77 13.09 0.58
C LYS A 208 1.49 11.77 -0.16
N PHE A 209 1.35 10.67 0.58
CA PHE A 209 1.03 9.37 -0.02
C PHE A 209 -0.32 9.43 -0.76
N LEU A 210 -1.36 9.93 -0.11
CA LEU A 210 -2.71 9.97 -0.67
C LEU A 210 -2.82 10.92 -1.88
N THR A 211 -2.10 12.05 -1.91
CA THR A 211 -2.02 12.92 -3.10
C THR A 211 -1.65 12.15 -4.37
N HIS A 212 -0.78 11.13 -4.27
CA HIS A 212 -0.32 10.35 -5.42
C HIS A 212 -1.18 9.10 -5.69
N HIS A 213 -1.99 8.66 -4.72
CA HIS A 213 -2.63 7.34 -4.77
C HIS A 213 -4.15 7.36 -4.60
N LEU A 214 -4.77 8.48 -4.25
CA LEU A 214 -6.20 8.56 -3.92
C LEU A 214 -7.09 8.09 -5.08
N GLU A 215 -6.81 8.50 -6.32
CA GLU A 215 -7.61 8.07 -7.48
C GLU A 215 -7.53 6.56 -7.71
N HIS A 216 -6.36 5.95 -7.51
CA HIS A 216 -6.23 4.49 -7.56
C HIS A 216 -6.96 3.79 -6.41
N ILE A 217 -7.07 4.43 -5.24
CA ILE A 217 -7.87 3.92 -4.13
C ILE A 217 -9.36 4.01 -4.47
N CYS A 218 -9.83 5.12 -5.07
CA CYS A 218 -11.20 5.30 -5.54
C CYS A 218 -11.62 4.21 -6.55
N ASP A 219 -10.71 3.80 -7.43
CA ASP A 219 -10.93 2.69 -8.36
C ASP A 219 -11.26 1.36 -7.64
N LEU A 220 -10.67 1.11 -6.46
CA LEU A 220 -10.93 -0.11 -5.66
C LEU A 220 -12.31 -0.10 -5.01
N VAL A 221 -12.81 1.10 -4.72
CA VAL A 221 -14.08 1.32 -4.04
C VAL A 221 -15.25 1.11 -4.99
N SER A 222 -15.13 1.52 -6.25
CA SER A 222 -16.20 1.47 -7.24
C SER A 222 -16.79 0.05 -7.43
N PRO A 223 -18.13 -0.14 -7.42
CA PRO A 223 -19.20 0.85 -7.33
C PRO A 223 -19.81 0.96 -5.90
N SER A 224 -19.01 0.82 -4.84
CA SER A 224 -19.51 0.85 -3.46
C SER A 224 -19.98 2.25 -3.06
N THR A 225 -21.27 2.38 -2.76
CA THR A 225 -21.88 3.62 -2.25
C THR A 225 -21.52 3.90 -0.79
N GLU A 226 -21.18 2.86 -0.01
CA GLU A 226 -20.84 2.97 1.42
C GLU A 226 -19.64 3.90 1.68
N LEU A 227 -18.70 3.95 0.74
CA LEU A 227 -17.47 4.70 0.87
C LEU A 227 -17.47 6.04 0.13
N GLU A 228 -18.56 6.42 -0.53
CA GLU A 228 -18.65 7.70 -1.24
C GLU A 228 -18.38 8.89 -0.31
N GLN A 229 -19.05 8.93 0.84
CA GLN A 229 -18.89 10.01 1.82
C GLN A 229 -17.49 10.00 2.47
N PRO A 230 -16.98 8.87 3.01
CA PRO A 230 -15.60 8.83 3.52
C PRO A 230 -14.54 9.27 2.50
N ILE A 231 -14.65 8.85 1.25
CA ILE A 231 -13.71 9.22 0.18
C ILE A 231 -13.82 10.70 -0.15
N ALA A 232 -15.03 11.28 -0.17
CA ALA A 232 -15.20 12.71 -0.36
C ALA A 232 -14.51 13.51 0.74
N SER A 233 -14.70 13.14 2.02
CA SER A 233 -14.03 13.81 3.14
C SER A 233 -12.50 13.69 3.08
N ILE A 234 -11.98 12.52 2.68
CA ILE A 234 -10.53 12.35 2.45
C ILE A 234 -10.06 13.28 1.33
N ARG A 235 -10.78 13.35 0.21
CA ARG A 235 -10.44 14.20 -0.94
C ARG A 235 -10.37 15.68 -0.54
N ASP A 236 -11.29 16.16 0.28
CA ASP A 236 -11.28 17.54 0.77
C ASP A 236 -10.00 17.85 1.57
N VAL A 237 -9.63 16.96 2.50
CA VAL A 237 -8.40 17.13 3.29
C VAL A 237 -7.15 17.07 2.41
N ILE A 238 -7.11 16.19 1.42
CA ILE A 238 -5.99 16.11 0.47
C ILE A 238 -5.89 17.36 -0.39
N HIS A 239 -7.02 17.90 -0.86
CA HIS A 239 -7.03 19.15 -1.61
C HIS A 239 -6.50 20.32 -0.77
N GLU A 240 -6.92 20.41 0.50
CA GLU A 240 -6.38 21.40 1.43
C GLU A 240 -4.87 21.23 1.64
N TYR A 241 -4.41 19.98 1.76
CA TYR A 241 -2.99 19.66 1.89
C TYR A 241 -2.18 20.08 0.66
N GLU A 242 -2.70 19.88 -0.55
CA GLU A 242 -2.02 20.29 -1.79
C GLU A 242 -1.80 21.80 -1.84
N GLN A 243 -2.84 22.59 -1.51
CA GLN A 243 -2.70 24.06 -1.44
C GLN A 243 -1.68 24.47 -0.37
N PHE A 244 -1.78 23.87 0.82
CA PHE A 244 -0.81 24.10 1.90
C PHE A 244 0.62 23.78 1.46
N SER A 245 0.85 22.60 0.90
CA SER A 245 2.17 22.13 0.46
C SER A 245 2.73 23.00 -0.65
N LYS A 246 1.89 23.50 -1.56
CA LYS A 246 2.31 24.41 -2.64
C LYS A 246 2.77 25.76 -2.08
N SER A 247 2.01 26.35 -1.16
CA SER A 247 2.37 27.64 -0.53
C SER A 247 3.68 27.54 0.26
N ILE A 248 3.83 26.49 1.08
CA ILE A 248 5.06 26.22 1.83
C ILE A 248 6.23 25.95 0.89
N GLY A 249 6.01 25.20 -0.19
CA GLY A 249 7.02 24.92 -1.20
C GLY A 249 7.56 26.18 -1.87
N LYS A 250 6.67 27.08 -2.32
CA LYS A 250 7.06 28.38 -2.91
C LYS A 250 7.84 29.24 -1.93
N PHE A 251 7.38 29.34 -0.69
CA PHE A 251 8.06 30.08 0.37
C PHE A 251 9.48 29.55 0.61
N ASN A 252 9.61 28.25 0.85
CA ASN A 252 10.89 27.59 1.06
C ASN A 252 11.83 27.74 -0.14
N GLN A 253 11.30 27.65 -1.37
CA GLN A 253 12.10 27.83 -2.58
C GLN A 253 12.59 29.28 -2.74
N THR A 254 11.75 30.26 -2.43
CA THR A 254 12.11 31.70 -2.50
C THR A 254 13.21 32.01 -1.49
N GLN A 255 13.13 31.45 -0.29
CA GLN A 255 14.17 31.56 0.73
C GLN A 255 15.47 30.86 0.32
N ALA A 256 15.39 29.60 -0.13
CA ALA A 256 16.56 28.82 -0.54
C ALA A 256 17.30 29.45 -1.72
N SER A 257 16.60 30.18 -2.58
CA SER A 257 17.17 30.87 -3.74
C SER A 257 17.81 32.22 -3.40
N GLY A 258 17.80 32.62 -2.12
CA GLY A 258 18.44 33.85 -1.63
C GLY A 258 17.64 35.14 -1.88
N TYR A 259 16.43 35.04 -2.44
CA TYR A 259 15.56 36.19 -2.71
C TYR A 259 14.85 36.68 -1.44
N LEU A 260 14.71 35.83 -0.42
CA LEU A 260 14.05 36.15 0.83
C LEU A 260 15.00 35.94 2.02
N ASN A 261 15.32 37.03 2.71
CA ASN A 261 16.25 37.03 3.85
C ASN A 261 15.49 36.70 5.16
N SER A 262 16.07 35.85 6.01
CA SER A 262 15.52 35.50 7.33
C SER A 262 15.32 36.70 8.25
N GLN A 263 16.13 37.75 8.09
CA GLN A 263 15.99 39.00 8.85
C GLN A 263 14.72 39.79 8.48
N ASP A 264 14.15 39.55 7.30
CA ASP A 264 12.90 40.17 6.83
C ASP A 264 11.66 39.36 7.22
N LEU A 265 11.85 38.22 7.91
CA LEU A 265 10.77 37.33 8.35
C LEU A 265 10.44 37.55 9.83
N SER A 266 9.20 37.22 10.19
CA SER A 266 8.83 37.08 11.61
C SER A 266 9.57 35.89 12.23
N THR A 267 9.69 35.86 13.56
CA THR A 267 10.23 34.70 14.27
C THR A 267 9.43 33.43 13.93
N SER A 268 8.10 33.52 13.86
CA SER A 268 7.22 32.39 13.54
C SER A 268 7.47 31.84 12.12
N LEU A 269 7.66 32.72 11.13
CA LEU A 269 7.98 32.31 9.75
C LEU A 269 9.36 31.67 9.62
N ASN A 270 10.34 32.13 10.40
CA ASN A 270 11.64 31.47 10.47
C ASN A 270 11.51 30.06 11.08
N THR A 271 10.79 29.92 12.19
CA THR A 271 10.50 28.60 12.79
C THR A 271 9.76 27.69 11.81
N LEU A 272 8.74 28.21 11.11
CA LEU A 272 8.00 27.49 10.07
C LEU A 272 8.94 26.93 9.00
N ALA A 273 9.86 27.75 8.48
CA ALA A 273 10.83 27.33 7.46
C ALA A 273 11.70 26.17 7.94
N GLU A 274 12.21 26.27 9.17
CA GLU A 274 13.08 25.26 9.78
C GLU A 274 12.32 23.96 10.06
N GLU A 275 11.17 24.04 10.73
CA GLU A 275 10.41 22.88 11.16
C GLU A 275 9.72 22.14 10.00
N SER A 276 9.38 22.84 8.91
CA SER A 276 8.66 22.27 7.76
C SER A 276 9.29 21.01 7.18
N ARG A 277 10.60 20.83 7.38
CA ARG A 277 11.38 19.67 6.93
C ARG A 277 11.16 18.42 7.78
N THR A 278 10.59 18.56 8.97
CA THR A 278 10.48 17.50 9.99
C THR A 278 9.04 17.09 10.31
N TRP A 279 8.06 17.72 9.66
CA TRP A 279 6.64 17.50 9.97
C TRP A 279 6.04 16.19 9.45
N GLU A 280 6.82 15.28 8.86
CA GLU A 280 6.28 14.08 8.18
C GLU A 280 5.28 13.30 9.02
N TYR A 281 5.57 13.13 10.32
CA TYR A 281 4.71 12.41 11.25
C TYR A 281 3.84 13.31 12.12
N GLN A 282 3.79 14.61 11.84
CA GLN A 282 2.89 15.52 12.55
C GLN A 282 1.52 15.54 11.87
N SER A 283 0.47 15.76 12.66
CA SER A 283 -0.89 15.92 12.14
C SER A 283 -0.96 17.18 11.27
N PHE A 284 -1.35 17.01 10.01
CA PHE A 284 -1.54 18.09 9.04
C PHE A 284 -2.49 19.16 9.58
N VAL A 285 -3.61 18.75 10.17
CA VAL A 285 -4.62 19.68 10.73
C VAL A 285 -4.01 20.53 11.85
N GLN A 286 -3.23 19.92 12.75
CA GLN A 286 -2.58 20.64 13.84
C GLN A 286 -1.50 21.60 13.33
N VAL A 287 -0.65 21.16 12.40
CA VAL A 287 0.38 22.01 11.78
C VAL A 287 -0.25 23.20 11.06
N LYS A 288 -1.27 22.96 10.24
CA LYS A 288 -2.01 24.00 9.54
C LYS A 288 -2.63 25.00 10.51
N GLN A 289 -3.22 24.53 11.60
CA GLN A 289 -3.81 25.40 12.62
C GLN A 289 -2.74 26.21 13.37
N HIS A 290 -1.61 25.60 13.71
CA HIS A 290 -0.50 26.26 14.41
C HIS A 290 0.04 27.45 13.62
N TYR A 291 0.17 27.30 12.30
CA TYR A 291 0.72 28.31 11.40
C TYR A 291 -0.33 29.14 10.64
N VAL A 292 -1.58 29.19 11.11
CA VAL A 292 -2.70 29.80 10.35
C VAL A 292 -2.44 31.26 9.94
N GLN A 293 -1.85 32.06 10.81
CA GLN A 293 -1.53 33.47 10.52
C GLN A 293 -0.40 33.60 9.49
N ASP A 294 0.65 32.79 9.64
CA ASP A 294 1.77 32.78 8.70
C ASP A 294 1.33 32.32 7.31
N LEU A 295 0.48 31.29 7.24
CA LEU A 295 -0.11 30.81 5.98
C LEU A 295 -0.97 31.87 5.29
N GLN A 296 -1.68 32.71 6.05
CA GLN A 296 -2.43 33.84 5.49
C GLN A 296 -1.48 34.86 4.83
N VAL A 297 -0.38 35.20 5.49
CA VAL A 297 0.65 36.10 4.94
C VAL A 297 1.28 35.50 3.68
N LEU A 298 1.60 34.20 3.67
CA LEU A 298 2.14 33.51 2.50
C LEU A 298 1.15 33.54 1.32
N THR A 299 -0.15 33.46 1.59
CA THR A 299 -1.20 33.53 0.57
C THR A 299 -1.26 34.91 -0.07
N GLU A 300 -1.14 35.98 0.71
CA GLU A 300 -1.08 37.36 0.19
C GLU A 300 0.16 37.60 -0.71
N LEU A 301 1.22 36.83 -0.48
CA LEU A 301 2.49 36.91 -1.20
C LEU A 301 2.61 35.93 -2.36
N ASP A 302 1.62 35.05 -2.58
CA ASP A 302 1.73 33.92 -3.52
C ASP A 302 2.11 34.37 -4.93
N SER A 303 1.47 35.43 -5.44
CA SER A 303 1.75 35.97 -6.78
C SER A 303 3.15 36.57 -6.89
N ILE A 304 3.61 37.29 -5.87
CA ILE A 304 4.94 37.91 -5.83
C ILE A 304 6.03 36.84 -5.81
N MET A 305 5.88 35.83 -4.94
CA MET A 305 6.81 34.70 -4.86
C MET A 305 6.82 33.92 -6.17
N ASP A 306 5.67 33.68 -6.78
CA ASP A 306 5.55 32.96 -8.05
C ASP A 306 6.26 33.67 -9.22
N ILE A 307 6.09 35.00 -9.33
CA ILE A 307 6.80 35.79 -10.35
C ILE A 307 8.30 35.76 -10.09
N THR A 308 8.72 35.94 -8.84
CA THR A 308 10.14 35.92 -8.44
C THR A 308 10.78 34.58 -8.82
N LEU A 309 10.15 33.47 -8.49
CA LEU A 309 10.62 32.12 -8.82
C LEU A 309 10.62 31.82 -10.32
N ARG A 310 9.72 32.43 -11.11
CA ARG A 310 9.78 32.32 -12.58
C ARG A 310 10.95 33.09 -13.17
N LEU A 311 11.20 34.29 -12.67
CA LEU A 311 12.26 35.17 -13.18
C LEU A 311 13.65 34.81 -12.65
N GLN A 312 13.76 34.00 -11.59
CA GLN A 312 15.05 33.61 -10.99
C GLN A 312 16.01 32.91 -11.96
N GLN A 313 15.51 32.34 -13.07
CA GLN A 313 16.35 31.70 -14.09
C GLN A 313 17.10 32.72 -14.97
N SER A 314 16.70 33.99 -14.94
CA SER A 314 17.35 35.07 -15.68
C SER A 314 18.49 35.66 -14.87
N VAL A 315 19.72 35.58 -15.39
CA VAL A 315 20.91 36.22 -14.81
C VAL A 315 20.68 37.73 -14.65
N ALA A 316 20.14 38.37 -15.70
CA ALA A 316 19.86 39.80 -15.67
C ALA A 316 18.84 40.18 -14.59
N PHE A 317 17.81 39.36 -14.35
CA PHE A 317 16.88 39.61 -13.25
C PHE A 317 17.55 39.42 -11.88
N GLY A 318 18.45 38.45 -11.75
CA GLY A 318 19.25 38.26 -10.53
C GLY A 318 20.17 39.46 -10.22
N ASP A 319 20.77 40.05 -11.25
CA ASP A 319 21.62 41.25 -11.11
C ASP A 319 20.78 42.47 -10.69
N ILE A 320 19.65 42.70 -11.36
CA ILE A 320 18.68 43.75 -11.02
C ILE A 320 18.20 43.58 -9.56
N TRP A 321 17.82 42.36 -9.19
CA TRP A 321 17.38 42.06 -7.83
C TRP A 321 18.46 42.40 -6.80
N SER A 322 19.70 42.00 -7.06
CA SER A 322 20.84 42.25 -6.17
C SER A 322 21.11 43.75 -6.01
N GLU A 323 21.01 44.52 -7.10
CA GLU A 323 21.15 45.98 -7.07
C GLU A 323 20.02 46.65 -6.26
N CYS A 324 18.77 46.29 -6.51
CA CYS A 324 17.61 46.80 -5.77
C CYS A 324 17.67 46.42 -4.28
N ASN A 325 18.09 45.19 -3.96
CA ASN A 325 18.26 44.72 -2.59
C ASN A 325 19.35 45.48 -1.84
N ALA A 326 20.46 45.82 -2.51
CA ALA A 326 21.50 46.66 -1.93
C ALA A 326 20.97 48.06 -1.59
N LYS A 327 20.22 48.69 -2.50
CA LYS A 327 19.60 50.01 -2.27
C LYS A 327 18.58 50.00 -1.13
N CYS A 328 17.85 48.89 -0.93
CA CYS A 328 16.87 48.78 0.14
C CYS A 328 17.49 48.72 1.54
N LYS A 329 18.78 48.36 1.68
CA LYS A 329 19.45 48.36 3.00
C LYS A 329 19.55 49.74 3.64
N ASP A 330 19.57 50.78 2.81
CA ASP A 330 19.70 52.17 3.25
C ASP A 330 18.34 52.86 3.47
N LEU A 331 17.22 52.16 3.22
CA LEU A 331 15.87 52.68 3.39
C LEU A 331 15.33 52.37 4.80
N GLU A 332 14.70 53.37 5.43
CA GLU A 332 13.90 53.15 6.65
C GLU A 332 12.55 52.51 6.30
N LEU A 333 12.57 51.20 6.05
CA LEU A 333 11.36 50.43 5.80
C LEU A 333 10.61 50.10 7.10
N PRO A 334 9.28 49.94 7.04
CA PRO A 334 8.50 49.45 8.17
C PRO A 334 9.06 48.12 8.68
N LYS A 335 9.13 47.95 10.01
CA LYS A 335 9.53 46.68 10.65
C LYS A 335 8.41 45.64 10.61
N THR A 336 7.86 45.40 9.43
CA THR A 336 6.82 44.40 9.17
C THR A 336 7.40 43.27 8.35
N PRO A 337 6.98 42.00 8.55
CA PRO A 337 7.47 40.89 7.75
C PRO A 337 7.33 41.15 6.25
N PHE A 338 8.32 40.73 5.47
CA PHE A 338 8.41 40.89 4.01
C PHE A 338 8.49 42.33 3.51
N ALA A 339 8.78 43.32 4.36
CA ALA A 339 8.86 44.71 3.92
C ALA A 339 9.97 44.92 2.89
N VAL A 340 11.17 44.35 3.15
CA VAL A 340 12.29 44.41 2.22
C VAL A 340 11.96 43.63 0.95
N PHE A 341 11.48 42.40 1.09
CA PHE A 341 11.12 41.54 -0.04
C PHE A 341 10.09 42.20 -0.98
N LYS A 342 9.02 42.78 -0.43
CA LYS A 342 7.99 43.48 -1.23
C LYS A 342 8.56 44.69 -1.96
N GLN A 343 9.41 45.46 -1.29
CA GLN A 343 10.01 46.65 -1.89
C GLN A 343 11.01 46.29 -3.00
N VAL A 344 11.92 45.34 -2.73
CA VAL A 344 12.89 44.85 -3.71
C VAL A 344 12.19 44.26 -4.93
N PHE A 345 11.13 43.45 -4.72
CA PHE A 345 10.35 42.91 -5.83
C PHE A 345 9.74 44.01 -6.69
N LYS A 346 9.12 45.02 -6.07
CA LYS A 346 8.48 46.13 -6.79
C LYS A 346 9.48 46.87 -7.66
N ASP A 347 10.64 47.23 -7.11
CA ASP A 347 11.67 47.99 -7.83
C ASP A 347 12.32 47.15 -8.93
N SER A 348 12.64 45.89 -8.61
CA SER A 348 13.24 44.95 -9.56
C SER A 348 12.31 44.66 -10.73
N LYS A 349 11.02 44.47 -10.46
CA LYS A 349 10.02 44.20 -11.50
C LYS A 349 9.83 45.42 -12.41
N SER A 350 9.78 46.63 -11.84
CA SER A 350 9.71 47.86 -12.63
C SER A 350 10.92 48.02 -13.54
N MET A 351 12.13 47.73 -13.04
CA MET A 351 13.36 47.83 -13.83
C MET A 351 13.43 46.74 -14.91
N TRP A 352 13.02 45.51 -14.58
CA TRP A 352 12.92 44.40 -15.52
C TRP A 352 11.96 44.71 -16.68
N ASP A 353 10.79 45.28 -16.38
CA ASP A 353 9.80 45.61 -17.40
C ASP A 353 10.31 46.70 -18.35
N ASN A 354 11.01 47.71 -17.84
CA ASN A 354 11.66 48.74 -18.67
C ASN A 354 12.87 48.22 -19.47
N TYR A 355 13.47 47.09 -19.07
CA TYR A 355 14.58 46.45 -19.79
C TYR A 355 14.08 45.51 -20.91
N ALA A 356 12.84 45.03 -20.81
CA ALA A 356 12.22 44.10 -21.76
C ALA A 356 11.45 44.81 -22.89
N GLU A 357 11.19 46.11 -22.78
CA GLU A 357 10.78 47.02 -23.86
C GLU A 357 11.98 47.44 -24.72
#